data_AF-A0AAV7DGZ2-F1
#
_entry.id   AF-A0AAV7DGZ2-F1
#
_cell.length_a   1.000
_cell.length_b   1.000
_cell.length_c   1.000
_cell.angle_alpha   90.00
_cell.angle_beta   90.00
_cell.angle_gamma   90.00
#
_symmetry.space_group_name_H-M   'P 1'
#
loop_
_entity.id
_entity.type
_entity.pdbx_description
1 polymer ?
#
loop_
_entity_poly.entity_id
_entity_poly.type
_entity_poly.pdbx_seq_one_letter_code
_entity_poly.pdbx_strand_id
1 'polypeptide(L)'
;MLGLLSKDIEQLRSSPDSLLPGCQYFCKARDVTTFGLLDKIWEHKGSIFRAAEKLGFQWQKYEGRDPRLEGMDDLSGTEIPLHYLFKMAAHTIHLVVFYERSGNYLWHGPLRLKRNMDRKFAPFRKLQFGRYAGAYSSSDLVHMTVDGLKLKIPRDPLQFLSAVSHSRFLECRYKEARSFFKLYPEDTSLEGIEFRKKAKALLHLAASTLHSLGVTFWISSGTCLGNTIPLPTVLYKSVRIIISSYFIFSF
;
A
#
# COMPACT_ATOMS: atom_id res chain seq x y z
N MET A 1 -21.91 4.43 8.58
CA MET A 1 -21.25 4.34 7.25
C MET A 1 -20.91 2.90 6.88
N LEU A 2 -20.25 2.12 7.75
CA LEU A 2 -19.94 0.69 7.50
C LEU A 2 -21.19 -0.20 7.25
N GLY A 3 -22.29 0.03 7.97
CA GLY A 3 -23.53 -0.77 7.81
C GLY A 3 -24.35 -0.50 6.54
N LEU A 4 -24.06 0.58 5.80
CA LEU A 4 -24.65 0.80 4.47
C LEU A 4 -23.80 0.09 3.41
N LEU A 5 -22.47 0.16 3.56
CA LEU A 5 -21.52 -0.55 2.70
C LEU A 5 -21.69 -2.07 2.78
N SER A 6 -22.02 -2.63 3.95
CA SER A 6 -22.26 -4.07 4.10
C SER A 6 -23.45 -4.56 3.27
N LYS A 7 -24.55 -3.79 3.25
CA LYS A 7 -25.74 -4.11 2.44
C LYS A 7 -25.46 -4.02 0.94
N ASP A 8 -24.72 -2.98 0.52
CA ASP A 8 -24.31 -2.80 -0.88
C ASP A 8 -23.37 -3.96 -1.33
N ILE A 9 -22.46 -4.41 -0.46
CA ILE A 9 -21.55 -5.54 -0.76
C ILE A 9 -22.30 -6.87 -0.87
N GLU A 10 -23.29 -7.11 -0.02
CA GLU A 10 -24.12 -8.32 -0.10
C GLU A 10 -24.95 -8.35 -1.39
N GLN A 11 -25.54 -7.21 -1.77
CA GLN A 11 -26.27 -7.06 -3.04
C GLN A 11 -25.37 -7.29 -4.27
N LEU A 12 -24.11 -6.84 -4.22
CA LEU A 12 -23.12 -7.06 -5.28
C LEU A 12 -22.73 -8.54 -5.42
N ARG A 13 -22.74 -9.32 -4.34
CA ARG A 13 -22.42 -10.76 -4.35
C ARG A 13 -23.59 -11.62 -4.80
N SER A 14 -24.82 -11.16 -4.57
CA SER A 14 -26.04 -11.92 -4.86
C SER A 14 -26.60 -11.71 -6.27
N SER A 15 -25.93 -10.94 -7.13
CA SER A 15 -26.41 -10.62 -8.48
C SER A 15 -25.61 -11.38 -9.54
N PRO A 16 -26.00 -12.62 -9.91
CA PRO A 16 -25.43 -13.31 -11.05
C PRO A 16 -26.08 -12.75 -12.33
N ASP A 17 -25.25 -12.18 -13.21
CA ASP A 17 -25.58 -11.92 -14.63
C ASP A 17 -26.95 -11.28 -14.93
N SER A 18 -27.30 -10.17 -14.28
CA SER A 18 -28.42 -9.34 -14.74
C SER A 18 -27.98 -8.37 -15.83
N LEU A 19 -28.32 -8.70 -17.07
CA LEU A 19 -28.37 -7.82 -18.27
C LEU A 19 -29.39 -6.67 -18.11
N LEU A 20 -29.31 -5.88 -17.03
CA LEU A 20 -30.13 -4.68 -16.87
C LEU A 20 -29.33 -3.42 -17.28
N PRO A 21 -29.88 -2.54 -18.14
CA PRO A 21 -29.19 -1.38 -18.73
C PRO A 21 -29.15 -0.18 -17.76
N GLY A 22 -28.83 -0.44 -16.49
CA GLY A 22 -28.82 0.55 -15.43
C GLY A 22 -27.46 0.62 -14.75
N CYS A 23 -26.85 1.80 -14.75
CA CYS A 23 -25.63 2.08 -14.02
C CYS A 23 -25.99 2.46 -12.58
N GLN A 24 -25.89 1.52 -11.66
CA GLN A 24 -26.39 1.66 -10.28
C GLN A 24 -25.36 2.29 -9.35
N TYR A 25 -24.08 1.95 -9.52
CA TYR A 25 -23.01 2.39 -8.64
C TYR A 25 -22.27 3.58 -9.26
N PHE A 26 -21.64 3.43 -10.41
CA PHE A 26 -20.74 4.44 -10.99
C PHE A 26 -21.43 5.72 -11.46
N CYS A 27 -22.73 5.66 -11.76
CA CYS A 27 -23.48 6.83 -12.23
C CYS A 27 -24.08 7.67 -11.10
N LYS A 28 -23.91 7.25 -9.84
CA LYS A 28 -24.22 8.10 -8.69
C LYS A 28 -23.28 9.31 -8.66
N ALA A 29 -23.87 10.50 -8.56
CA ALA A 29 -23.13 11.75 -8.46
C ALA A 29 -22.14 11.71 -7.28
N ARG A 30 -20.85 11.86 -7.60
CA ARG A 30 -19.76 11.89 -6.62
C ARG A 30 -18.58 12.68 -7.18
N ASP A 31 -17.80 13.30 -6.30
CA ASP A 31 -16.64 14.10 -6.73
C ASP A 31 -15.48 13.21 -7.21
N VAL A 32 -15.26 12.08 -6.53
CA VAL A 32 -14.10 11.21 -6.74
C VAL A 32 -14.53 9.73 -6.79
N THR A 33 -14.05 9.00 -7.79
CA THR A 33 -14.05 7.53 -7.81
C THR A 33 -12.62 7.04 -7.74
N THR A 34 -12.28 6.18 -6.77
CA THR A 34 -10.93 5.62 -6.64
C THR A 34 -10.92 4.15 -7.03
N PHE A 35 -9.95 3.76 -7.87
CA PHE A 35 -9.67 2.37 -8.21
C PHE A 35 -8.22 2.01 -7.84
N GLY A 36 -8.03 0.78 -7.38
CA GLY A 36 -6.70 0.18 -7.27
C GLY A 36 -6.29 -0.44 -8.59
N LEU A 37 -5.06 -0.16 -9.03
CA LEU A 37 -4.46 -0.72 -10.22
C LEU A 37 -3.26 -1.58 -9.83
N LEU A 38 -3.30 -2.88 -10.13
CA LEU A 38 -2.14 -3.76 -9.96
C LEU A 38 -1.17 -3.56 -11.12
N ASP A 39 0.04 -3.07 -10.85
CA ASP A 39 1.03 -2.74 -11.89
C ASP A 39 1.36 -3.95 -12.78
N LYS A 40 1.43 -5.14 -12.20
CA LYS A 40 1.74 -6.41 -12.88
C LYS A 40 0.75 -6.77 -14.00
N ILE A 41 -0.50 -6.33 -13.89
CA ILE A 41 -1.60 -6.68 -14.82
C ILE A 41 -1.84 -5.53 -15.83
N TRP A 42 -1.07 -4.45 -15.74
CA TRP A 42 -1.28 -3.24 -16.54
C TRP A 42 -0.49 -3.30 -17.87
N GLU A 43 -1.03 -4.06 -18.83
CA GLU A 43 -0.35 -4.41 -20.10
C GLU A 43 -0.45 -3.33 -21.19
N HIS A 44 -1.27 -2.28 -21.01
CA HIS A 44 -1.55 -1.28 -22.05
C HIS A 44 -1.40 0.17 -21.57
N LYS A 45 -0.24 0.52 -20.99
CA LYS A 45 -0.03 1.83 -20.37
C LYS A 45 -0.29 3.00 -21.33
N GLY A 46 0.05 2.90 -22.62
CA GLY A 46 -0.04 4.03 -23.56
C GLY A 46 -1.41 4.27 -24.21
N SER A 47 -2.23 3.23 -24.43
CA SER A 47 -3.47 3.35 -25.21
C SER A 47 -4.61 4.01 -24.42
N ILE A 48 -4.64 3.79 -23.11
CA ILE A 48 -5.70 4.31 -22.23
C ILE A 48 -5.66 5.84 -22.13
N PHE A 49 -4.47 6.47 -22.08
CA PHE A 49 -4.36 7.92 -21.99
C PHE A 49 -4.90 8.60 -23.24
N ARG A 50 -4.53 8.08 -24.42
CA ARG A 50 -5.06 8.56 -25.71
C ARG A 50 -6.57 8.36 -25.83
N ALA A 51 -7.07 7.21 -25.37
CA ALA A 51 -8.51 6.94 -25.37
C ALA A 51 -9.25 7.91 -24.43
N ALA A 52 -8.70 8.17 -23.24
CA ALA A 52 -9.27 9.11 -22.28
C ALA A 52 -9.32 10.54 -22.85
N GLU A 53 -8.23 11.00 -23.47
CA GLU A 53 -8.18 12.32 -24.14
C GLU A 53 -9.23 12.44 -25.25
N LYS A 54 -9.38 11.40 -26.10
CA LYS A 54 -10.41 11.37 -27.15
C LYS A 54 -11.83 11.46 -26.59
N LEU A 55 -12.06 10.90 -25.40
CA LEU A 55 -13.33 10.98 -24.68
C LEU A 55 -13.51 12.31 -23.93
N GLY A 56 -12.51 13.21 -23.96
CA GLY A 56 -12.57 14.53 -23.31
C GLY A 56 -12.06 14.55 -21.86
N PHE A 57 -11.43 13.47 -21.38
CA PHE A 57 -10.75 13.50 -20.08
C PHE A 57 -9.46 14.30 -20.18
N GLN A 58 -9.23 15.14 -19.17
CA GLN A 58 -7.89 15.61 -18.83
C GLN A 58 -7.25 14.56 -17.91
N TRP A 59 -5.95 14.32 -18.01
CA TRP A 59 -5.28 13.38 -17.11
C TRP A 59 -3.92 13.88 -16.64
N GLN A 60 -3.50 13.41 -15.46
CA GLN A 60 -2.18 13.67 -14.89
C GLN A 60 -1.61 12.39 -14.28
N LYS A 61 -0.31 12.17 -14.52
CA LYS A 61 0.50 11.12 -13.90
C LYS A 61 1.30 11.71 -12.75
N TYR A 62 1.29 11.02 -11.62
CA TYR A 62 2.10 11.36 -10.45
C TYR A 62 3.10 10.25 -10.21
N GLU A 63 4.37 10.62 -10.30
CA GLU A 63 5.50 9.72 -10.12
C GLU A 63 6.19 10.00 -8.80
N GLY A 64 6.85 8.97 -8.30
CA GLY A 64 7.80 9.07 -7.21
C GLY A 64 8.82 7.95 -7.29
N ARG A 65 9.84 8.04 -6.47
CA ARG A 65 10.92 7.06 -6.42
C ARG A 65 10.39 5.68 -6.06
N ASP A 66 10.96 4.67 -6.72
CA ASP A 66 10.71 3.28 -6.43
C ASP A 66 11.46 2.84 -5.17
N PRO A 67 10.76 2.63 -4.05
CA PRO A 67 11.42 2.21 -2.81
C PRO A 67 11.91 0.75 -2.85
N ARG A 68 11.57 -0.01 -3.89
CA ARG A 68 12.07 -1.39 -4.08
C ARG A 68 13.51 -1.41 -4.61
N LEU A 69 13.92 -0.33 -5.26
CA LEU A 69 15.25 -0.17 -5.85
C LEU A 69 16.16 0.70 -4.97
N GLU A 70 15.59 1.46 -4.03
CA GLU A 70 16.39 2.12 -3.00
C GLU A 70 16.95 1.07 -2.03
N GLY A 71 18.27 1.02 -1.94
CA GLY A 71 19.02 0.13 -1.07
C GLY A 71 20.20 0.84 -0.41
N MET A 72 21.00 0.07 0.33
CA MET A 72 22.23 0.59 0.95
C MET A 72 23.26 1.04 -0.08
N ASP A 73 23.30 0.35 -1.23
CA ASP A 73 24.29 0.55 -2.28
C ASP A 73 23.82 1.49 -3.41
N ASP A 74 22.51 1.55 -3.67
CA ASP A 74 21.90 2.41 -4.70
C ASP A 74 20.80 3.31 -4.12
N LEU A 75 21.01 4.63 -4.20
CA LEU A 75 20.06 5.66 -3.80
C LEU A 75 19.37 6.34 -5.00
N SER A 76 19.67 5.88 -6.22
CA SER A 76 19.27 6.55 -7.46
C SER A 76 17.81 6.31 -7.84
N GLY A 77 17.15 5.35 -7.18
CA GLY A 77 15.69 5.11 -7.14
C GLY A 77 14.92 5.61 -8.36
N THR A 78 14.67 4.72 -9.33
CA THR A 78 13.94 5.07 -10.55
C THR A 78 12.55 5.62 -10.22
N GLU A 79 12.10 6.66 -10.94
CA GLU A 79 10.74 7.18 -10.78
C GLU A 79 9.72 6.20 -11.41
N ILE A 80 8.72 5.84 -10.63
CA ILE A 80 7.62 4.94 -11.02
C ILE A 80 6.27 5.66 -10.87
N PRO A 81 5.25 5.29 -11.68
CA PRO A 81 3.91 5.84 -11.51
C PRO A 81 3.28 5.39 -10.19
N LEU A 82 2.89 6.34 -9.35
CA LEU A 82 2.20 6.05 -8.09
C LEU A 82 0.70 6.26 -8.22
N HIS A 83 0.29 7.31 -8.95
CA HIS A 83 -1.10 7.65 -9.16
C HIS A 83 -1.36 8.19 -10.56
N TYR A 84 -2.56 7.94 -11.06
CA TYR A 84 -3.12 8.64 -12.20
C TYR A 84 -4.43 9.31 -11.79
N LEU A 85 -4.63 10.55 -12.22
CA LEU A 85 -5.89 11.26 -12.06
C LEU A 85 -6.45 11.55 -13.44
N PHE A 86 -7.70 11.17 -13.67
CA PHE A 86 -8.47 11.53 -14.86
C PHE A 86 -9.61 12.43 -14.42
N LYS A 87 -9.80 13.55 -15.09
CA LYS A 87 -10.80 14.56 -14.78
C LYS A 87 -11.71 14.78 -15.97
N MET A 88 -13.01 14.78 -15.72
CA MET A 88 -14.03 15.19 -16.68
C MET A 88 -15.09 15.99 -15.95
N ALA A 89 -15.32 17.23 -16.38
CA ALA A 89 -16.18 18.19 -15.71
C ALA A 89 -15.85 18.28 -14.20
N ALA A 90 -16.82 17.96 -13.33
CA ALA A 90 -16.67 17.99 -11.87
C ALA A 90 -16.19 16.64 -11.27
N HIS A 91 -16.09 15.58 -12.08
CA HIS A 91 -15.75 14.24 -11.61
C HIS A 91 -14.26 13.92 -11.79
N THR A 92 -13.65 13.29 -10.79
CA THR A 92 -12.27 12.80 -10.83
C THR A 92 -12.21 11.29 -10.62
N ILE A 93 -11.60 10.58 -11.56
CA ILE A 93 -11.22 9.17 -11.39
C ILE A 93 -9.77 9.12 -10.91
N HIS A 94 -9.55 8.50 -9.76
CA HIS A 94 -8.25 8.33 -9.14
C HIS A 94 -7.79 6.88 -9.22
N LEU A 95 -6.77 6.61 -10.03
CA LEU A 95 -6.12 5.30 -10.07
C LEU A 95 -4.92 5.33 -9.11
N VAL A 96 -4.90 4.39 -8.16
CA VAL A 96 -3.81 4.17 -7.22
C VAL A 96 -3.04 2.94 -7.68
N VAL A 97 -1.75 3.09 -7.97
CA VAL A 97 -0.93 1.98 -8.45
C VAL A 97 -0.41 1.17 -7.25
N PHE A 98 -0.69 -0.11 -7.27
CA PHE A 98 -0.25 -1.09 -6.30
C PHE A 98 0.84 -1.99 -6.89
N TYR A 99 1.92 -2.11 -6.14
CA TYR A 99 3.10 -2.91 -6.46
C TYR A 99 3.23 -4.07 -5.49
N GLU A 100 3.49 -5.26 -6.02
CA GLU A 100 3.88 -6.42 -5.21
C GLU A 100 5.29 -6.17 -4.63
N ARG A 101 5.47 -6.47 -3.34
CA ARG A 101 6.79 -6.47 -2.67
C ARG A 101 7.04 -7.81 -1.97
N SER A 102 8.32 -8.06 -1.65
CA SER A 102 8.75 -9.25 -0.91
C SER A 102 8.00 -9.36 0.42
N GLY A 103 7.48 -10.54 0.77
CA GLY A 103 6.61 -10.71 1.95
C GLY A 103 5.11 -10.69 1.64
N ASN A 104 4.72 -10.83 0.37
CA ASN A 104 3.32 -11.03 -0.07
C ASN A 104 2.36 -9.90 0.33
N TYR A 105 2.80 -8.65 0.16
CA TYR A 105 1.95 -7.48 0.37
C TYR A 105 1.95 -6.56 -0.85
N LEU A 106 0.85 -5.84 -0.98
CA LEU A 106 0.62 -4.80 -1.98
C LEU A 106 0.97 -3.45 -1.38
N TRP A 107 1.89 -2.74 -2.02
CA TRP A 107 2.33 -1.41 -1.63
C TRP A 107 1.81 -0.35 -2.58
N HIS A 108 1.37 0.79 -2.06
CA HIS A 108 1.13 2.00 -2.85
C HIS A 108 1.91 3.18 -2.26
N GLY A 109 2.32 4.10 -3.14
CA GLY A 109 3.08 5.28 -2.76
C GLY A 109 2.19 6.46 -2.35
N PRO A 110 2.80 7.53 -1.82
CA PRO A 110 2.09 8.78 -1.54
C PRO A 110 1.95 9.64 -2.82
N LEU A 111 0.92 10.47 -2.86
CA LEU A 111 0.73 11.50 -3.87
C LEU A 111 1.33 12.81 -3.37
N ARG A 112 2.52 13.16 -3.87
CA ARG A 112 3.19 14.42 -3.52
C ARG A 112 3.09 15.43 -4.66
N LEU A 113 2.43 16.54 -4.39
CA LEU A 113 2.31 17.65 -5.34
C LEU A 113 3.62 18.44 -5.41
N LYS A 114 4.28 18.40 -6.57
CA LYS A 114 5.45 19.24 -6.89
C LYS A 114 5.01 20.70 -7.02
N ARG A 115 5.93 21.66 -6.84
CA ARG A 115 5.63 23.10 -6.81
C ARG A 115 4.99 23.62 -8.12
N ASN A 116 5.33 23.00 -9.24
CA ASN A 116 4.86 23.33 -10.58
C ASN A 116 3.57 22.61 -11.00
N MET A 117 2.98 21.77 -10.13
CA MET A 117 1.76 21.04 -10.46
C MET A 117 0.50 21.88 -10.19
N ASP A 118 -0.53 21.68 -11.01
CA ASP A 118 -1.82 22.32 -10.82
C ASP A 118 -2.56 21.72 -9.60
N ARG A 119 -2.55 22.48 -8.51
CA ARG A 119 -3.25 22.11 -7.26
C ARG A 119 -4.77 22.19 -7.36
N LYS A 120 -5.32 22.72 -8.45
CA LYS A 120 -6.76 22.79 -8.74
C LYS A 120 -7.22 21.70 -9.69
N PHE A 121 -6.30 20.84 -10.16
CA PHE A 121 -6.64 19.76 -11.09
C PHE A 121 -7.73 18.86 -10.51
N ALA A 122 -7.57 18.39 -9.29
CA ALA A 122 -8.50 17.52 -8.58
C ALA A 122 -8.76 18.02 -7.15
N PRO A 123 -9.86 17.60 -6.50
CA PRO A 123 -10.09 17.87 -5.09
C PRO A 123 -9.18 17.01 -4.20
N PHE A 124 -7.88 17.30 -4.16
CA PHE A 124 -6.86 16.46 -3.50
C PHE A 124 -7.18 16.11 -2.02
N ARG A 125 -7.88 16.99 -1.31
CA ARG A 125 -8.30 16.75 0.09
C ARG A 125 -9.39 15.69 0.24
N LYS A 126 -10.13 15.40 -0.84
CA LYS A 126 -11.19 14.37 -0.89
C LYS A 126 -10.67 13.00 -1.35
N LEU A 127 -9.41 12.91 -1.79
CA LEU A 127 -8.80 11.62 -2.17
C LEU A 127 -8.61 10.76 -0.93
N GLN A 128 -9.10 9.52 -0.98
CA GLN A 128 -8.93 8.55 0.12
C GLN A 128 -7.50 8.03 0.22
N PHE A 129 -6.77 8.02 -0.90
CA PHE A 129 -5.40 7.54 -1.01
C PHE A 129 -4.46 8.69 -1.40
N GLY A 130 -3.17 8.56 -1.07
CA GLY A 130 -2.12 9.51 -1.45
C GLY A 130 -1.58 10.39 -0.32
N ARG A 131 -2.25 10.48 0.84
CA ARG A 131 -1.70 11.22 1.99
C ARG A 131 -0.42 10.58 2.53
N TYR A 132 -0.39 9.25 2.59
CA TYR A 132 0.75 8.45 3.00
C TYR A 132 0.88 7.23 2.09
N ALA A 133 2.08 6.65 2.02
CA ALA A 133 2.26 5.31 1.48
C ALA A 133 1.52 4.30 2.36
N GLY A 134 1.11 3.18 1.78
CA GLY A 134 0.50 2.09 2.55
C GLY A 134 0.81 0.71 2.01
N ALA A 135 0.64 -0.27 2.89
CA ALA A 135 0.87 -1.68 2.61
C ALA A 135 -0.30 -2.53 3.12
N TYR A 136 -0.69 -3.50 2.30
CA TYR A 136 -1.81 -4.38 2.57
C TYR A 136 -1.40 -5.82 2.31
N SER A 137 -1.86 -6.76 3.14
CA SER A 137 -1.76 -8.17 2.79
C SER A 137 -2.38 -8.40 1.41
N SER A 138 -1.72 -9.20 0.57
CA SER A 138 -2.19 -9.52 -0.79
C SER A 138 -3.40 -10.47 -0.80
N SER A 139 -4.27 -10.39 0.21
CA SER A 139 -5.39 -11.31 0.43
C SER A 139 -6.26 -11.51 -0.82
N ASP A 140 -6.80 -12.72 -0.95
CA ASP A 140 -7.53 -13.23 -2.11
C ASP A 140 -8.54 -12.23 -2.70
N LEU A 141 -8.17 -11.66 -3.85
CA LEU A 141 -9.07 -10.85 -4.66
C LEU A 141 -10.05 -11.74 -5.42
N VAL A 142 -11.33 -11.39 -5.37
CA VAL A 142 -12.41 -12.10 -6.09
C VAL A 142 -12.82 -11.27 -7.30
N HIS A 143 -13.04 -11.94 -8.42
CA HIS A 143 -13.56 -11.31 -9.64
C HIS A 143 -15.05 -10.99 -9.48
N MET A 144 -15.45 -9.79 -9.93
CA MET A 144 -16.83 -9.33 -9.87
C MET A 144 -17.10 -8.37 -11.04
N THR A 145 -18.35 -8.32 -11.50
CA THR A 145 -18.79 -7.30 -12.46
C THR A 145 -19.68 -6.29 -11.75
N VAL A 146 -19.38 -4.99 -11.87
CA VAL A 146 -20.16 -3.89 -11.29
C VAL A 146 -20.50 -2.91 -12.40
N ASP A 147 -21.78 -2.69 -12.67
CA ASP A 147 -22.27 -1.84 -13.78
C ASP A 147 -21.59 -2.14 -15.14
N GLY A 148 -21.39 -3.43 -15.44
CA GLY A 148 -20.71 -3.88 -16.66
C GLY A 148 -19.17 -3.79 -16.64
N LEU A 149 -18.56 -3.21 -15.58
CA LEU A 149 -17.12 -3.17 -15.40
C LEU A 149 -16.62 -4.42 -14.66
N LYS A 150 -15.72 -5.17 -15.29
CA LYS A 150 -15.05 -6.33 -14.68
C LYS A 150 -13.96 -5.84 -13.73
N LEU A 151 -14.08 -6.18 -12.45
CA LEU A 151 -13.23 -5.73 -11.35
C LEU A 151 -12.74 -6.90 -10.51
N LYS A 152 -11.74 -6.61 -9.68
CA LYS A 152 -11.26 -7.47 -8.60
C LYS A 152 -11.49 -6.75 -7.28
N ILE A 153 -12.18 -7.40 -6.34
CA ILE A 153 -12.46 -6.85 -5.01
C ILE A 153 -11.86 -7.75 -3.92
N PRO A 154 -11.44 -7.20 -2.75
CA PRO A 154 -11.04 -8.03 -1.62
C PRO A 154 -12.17 -9.00 -1.20
N ARG A 155 -11.82 -10.25 -0.86
CA ARG A 155 -12.79 -11.22 -0.32
C ARG A 155 -13.53 -10.70 0.91
N ASP A 156 -12.89 -9.88 1.73
CA ASP A 156 -13.53 -9.13 2.82
C ASP A 156 -13.30 -7.61 2.64
N PRO A 157 -14.23 -6.90 1.98
CA PRO A 157 -14.09 -5.46 1.77
C PRO A 157 -14.17 -4.66 3.07
N LEU A 158 -14.92 -5.12 4.07
CA LEU A 158 -15.07 -4.39 5.34
C LEU A 158 -13.76 -4.43 6.13
N GLN A 159 -13.14 -5.61 6.21
CA GLN A 159 -11.82 -5.76 6.80
C GLN A 159 -10.79 -4.90 6.05
N PHE A 160 -10.78 -4.95 4.71
CA PHE A 160 -9.88 -4.12 3.91
C PHE A 160 -10.06 -2.62 4.20
N LEU A 161 -11.30 -2.11 4.19
CA LEU A 161 -11.59 -0.70 4.46
C LEU A 161 -11.18 -0.28 5.88
N SER A 162 -11.34 -1.16 6.87
CA SER A 162 -10.87 -0.89 8.23
C SER A 162 -9.34 -0.78 8.31
N ALA A 163 -8.63 -1.60 7.52
CA ALA A 163 -7.18 -1.62 7.46
C ALA A 163 -6.60 -0.36 6.81
N VAL A 164 -7.27 0.26 5.81
CA VAL A 164 -6.79 1.48 5.10
C VAL A 164 -6.29 2.57 6.05
N SER A 165 -7.02 2.82 7.14
CA SER A 165 -6.65 3.88 8.10
C SER A 165 -5.39 3.55 8.94
N HIS A 166 -5.04 2.28 9.07
CA HIS A 166 -3.92 1.78 9.90
C HIS A 166 -2.77 1.18 9.08
N SER A 167 -2.95 1.04 7.77
CA SER A 167 -1.99 0.43 6.83
C SER A 167 -0.87 1.37 6.39
N ARG A 168 -0.51 2.39 7.19
CA ARG A 168 0.54 3.34 6.83
C ARG A 168 1.88 2.61 6.74
N PHE A 169 2.51 2.72 5.58
CA PHE A 169 3.81 2.14 5.34
C PHE A 169 4.92 3.15 5.70
N LEU A 170 5.91 2.68 6.45
CA LEU A 170 7.09 3.45 6.82
C LEU A 170 8.29 2.85 6.11
N GLU A 171 8.82 3.58 5.13
CA GLU A 171 10.00 3.15 4.40
C GLU A 171 11.27 3.37 5.23
N CYS A 172 12.28 2.53 4.98
CA CYS A 172 13.59 2.69 5.55
C CYS A 172 14.20 4.04 5.15
N ARG A 173 14.85 4.68 6.13
CA ARG A 173 15.69 5.86 5.92
C ARG A 173 17.08 5.40 5.48
N TYR A 174 17.20 4.99 4.22
CA TYR A 174 18.40 4.34 3.68
C TYR A 174 19.67 5.19 3.81
N LYS A 175 19.58 6.52 3.74
CA LYS A 175 20.75 7.40 3.92
C LYS A 175 21.30 7.31 5.34
N GLU A 176 20.39 7.36 6.32
CA GLU A 176 20.69 7.30 7.74
C GLU A 176 21.15 5.89 8.13
N ALA A 177 20.48 4.86 7.61
CA ALA A 177 20.91 3.48 7.75
C ALA A 177 22.34 3.28 7.21
N ARG A 178 22.63 3.80 6.01
CA ARG A 178 23.97 3.76 5.43
C ARG A 178 25.01 4.48 6.28
N SER A 179 24.69 5.66 6.83
CA SER A 179 25.59 6.35 7.75
C SER A 179 25.84 5.55 9.03
N PHE A 180 24.83 4.85 9.55
CA PHE A 180 24.96 3.98 10.71
C PHE A 180 25.87 2.78 10.44
N PHE A 181 25.63 2.04 9.35
CA PHE A 181 26.44 0.85 9.01
C PHE A 181 27.88 1.18 8.59
N LYS A 182 28.17 2.44 8.19
CA LYS A 182 29.54 2.90 8.03
C LYS A 182 30.31 2.99 9.35
N LEU A 183 29.63 3.31 10.45
CA LEU A 183 30.23 3.40 11.79
C LEU A 183 30.21 2.05 12.52
N TYR A 184 29.20 1.22 12.23
CA TYR A 184 29.00 -0.10 12.84
C TYR A 184 28.78 -1.13 11.73
N PRO A 185 29.86 -1.67 11.13
CA PRO A 185 29.76 -2.68 10.09
C PRO A 185 29.00 -3.92 10.56
N GLU A 186 28.39 -4.62 9.61
CA GLU A 186 27.70 -5.87 9.92
C GLU A 186 28.71 -6.92 10.41
N ASP A 187 28.39 -7.59 11.52
CA ASP A 187 29.17 -8.74 11.98
C ASP A 187 28.96 -9.93 11.02
N THR A 188 29.99 -10.23 10.24
CA THR A 188 30.02 -11.32 9.27
C THR A 188 30.56 -12.64 9.86
N SER A 189 30.82 -12.67 11.17
CA SER A 189 31.15 -13.92 11.87
C SER A 189 30.03 -14.94 11.76
N LEU A 190 30.38 -16.22 11.81
CA LEU A 190 29.40 -17.31 11.81
C LEU A 190 28.40 -17.17 12.98
N GLU A 191 28.88 -16.72 14.14
CA GLU A 191 28.05 -16.47 15.32
C GLU A 191 27.05 -15.34 15.08
N GLY A 192 27.51 -14.21 14.52
CA GLY A 192 26.66 -13.08 14.17
C GLY A 192 25.58 -13.46 13.15
N ILE A 193 25.93 -14.23 12.12
CA ILE A 193 24.99 -14.71 11.09
C ILE A 193 23.94 -15.63 11.71
N GLU A 194 24.36 -16.60 12.52
CA GLU A 194 23.47 -17.57 13.17
C GLU A 194 22.55 -16.89 14.20
N PHE A 195 23.07 -15.92 14.94
CA PHE A 195 22.26 -15.08 15.83
C PHE A 195 21.17 -14.34 15.06
N ARG A 196 21.51 -13.67 13.94
CA ARG A 196 20.52 -12.96 13.10
C ARG A 196 19.46 -13.91 12.56
N LYS A 197 19.85 -15.12 12.13
CA LYS A 197 18.93 -16.15 11.65
C LYS A 197 17.95 -16.58 12.74
N LYS A 198 18.44 -16.90 13.94
CA LYS A 198 17.62 -17.28 15.11
C LYS A 198 16.69 -16.15 15.55
N ALA A 199 17.20 -14.93 15.62
CA ALA A 199 16.41 -13.74 15.98
C ALA A 199 15.26 -13.49 14.97
N LYS A 200 15.53 -13.61 13.66
CA LYS A 200 14.50 -13.51 12.61
C LYS A 200 13.42 -14.59 12.75
N ALA A 201 13.83 -15.83 13.00
CA ALA A 201 12.89 -16.94 13.19
C ALA A 201 11.99 -16.71 14.42
N LEU A 202 12.57 -16.27 15.55
CA LEU A 202 11.83 -15.95 16.77
C LEU A 202 10.84 -14.80 16.56
N LEU A 203 11.28 -13.73 15.89
CA LEU A 203 10.42 -12.58 15.57
C LEU A 203 9.25 -12.98 14.68
N HIS A 204 9.50 -13.81 13.66
CA HIS A 204 8.45 -14.32 12.79
C HIS A 204 7.44 -15.16 13.58
N LEU A 205 7.91 -16.07 14.42
CA LEU A 205 7.04 -16.90 15.26
C LEU A 205 6.19 -16.04 16.19
N ALA A 206 6.80 -15.11 16.93
CA ALA A 206 6.09 -14.20 17.83
C ALA A 206 5.03 -13.35 17.08
N ALA A 207 5.39 -12.82 15.92
CA ALA A 207 4.49 -12.05 15.08
C ALA A 207 3.27 -12.87 14.63
N SER A 208 3.49 -14.08 14.13
CA SER A 208 2.41 -14.98 13.69
C SER A 208 1.50 -15.39 14.85
N THR A 209 2.07 -15.71 16.02
CA THR A 209 1.29 -16.10 17.20
C THR A 209 0.44 -14.93 17.74
N LEU A 210 1.00 -13.72 17.81
CA LEU A 210 0.23 -12.57 18.27
C LEU A 210 -0.85 -12.17 17.28
N HIS A 211 -0.57 -12.31 15.97
CA HIS A 211 -1.57 -12.11 14.93
C HIS A 211 -2.74 -13.09 15.05
N SER A 212 -2.48 -14.39 15.28
CA SER A 212 -3.55 -15.37 15.44
C SER A 212 -4.39 -15.15 16.71
N LEU A 213 -3.80 -14.53 17.74
CA LEU A 213 -4.49 -14.12 18.96
C LEU A 213 -5.23 -12.77 18.82
N GLY A 214 -5.16 -12.12 17.66
CA GLY A 214 -5.76 -10.79 17.43
C GLY A 214 -5.09 -9.67 18.23
N VAL A 215 -3.87 -9.91 18.75
CA VAL A 215 -3.12 -8.94 19.54
C VAL A 215 -2.37 -8.00 18.60
N THR A 216 -2.63 -6.70 18.75
CA THR A 216 -1.86 -5.68 18.03
C THR A 216 -0.52 -5.49 18.72
N PHE A 217 0.58 -5.59 17.98
CA PHE A 217 1.92 -5.41 18.51
C PHE A 217 2.75 -4.47 17.64
N TRP A 218 3.85 -3.98 18.19
CA TRP A 218 4.88 -3.28 17.43
C TRP A 218 6.27 -3.66 17.91
N ILE A 219 7.22 -3.53 17.01
CA ILE A 219 8.63 -3.63 17.33
C ILE A 219 9.06 -2.31 18.00
N SER A 220 9.92 -2.39 19.01
CA SER A 220 10.43 -1.23 19.74
C SER A 220 11.97 -1.12 19.68
N SER A 221 12.48 0.10 19.81
CA SER A 221 13.90 0.42 20.04
C SER A 221 14.89 -0.19 19.01
N GLY A 222 15.95 -0.86 19.45
CA GLY A 222 17.04 -1.36 18.60
C GLY A 222 16.59 -2.39 17.56
N THR A 223 15.50 -3.12 17.82
CA THR A 223 14.91 -4.06 16.85
C THR A 223 14.22 -3.34 15.68
N CYS A 224 13.81 -2.07 15.85
CA CYS A 224 13.30 -1.22 14.75
C CYS A 224 14.42 -0.64 13.89
N LEU A 225 15.62 -0.44 14.44
CA LEU A 225 16.75 0.17 13.73
C LEU A 225 17.54 -0.84 12.88
N GLY A 226 17.56 -2.12 13.28
CA GLY A 226 18.31 -3.17 12.58
C GLY A 226 17.55 -3.94 11.49
N ASN A 227 16.25 -3.68 11.29
CA ASN A 227 15.43 -4.47 10.36
C ASN A 227 15.23 -3.78 9.00
N THR A 228 15.96 -4.27 7.98
CA THR A 228 15.55 -4.25 6.56
C THR A 228 14.52 -5.34 6.25
N ILE A 229 13.68 -5.72 7.22
CA ILE A 229 12.62 -6.71 7.01
C ILE A 229 11.34 -5.96 6.70
N PRO A 230 10.74 -6.17 5.52
CA PRO A 230 9.40 -5.68 5.27
C PRO A 230 8.41 -6.60 5.96
N LEU A 231 8.17 -6.39 7.26
CA LEU A 231 7.06 -7.06 7.95
C LEU A 231 5.76 -6.34 7.57
N PRO A 232 4.80 -7.03 6.94
CA PRO A 232 3.56 -6.43 6.48
C PRO A 232 2.52 -6.44 7.60
N THR A 233 2.75 -5.78 8.74
CA THR A 233 1.66 -5.65 9.73
C THR A 233 1.85 -4.47 10.68
N VAL A 234 1.02 -3.45 10.44
CA VAL A 234 0.32 -2.57 11.39
C VAL A 234 1.12 -2.15 12.63
N LEU A 235 1.79 -1.00 12.51
CA LEU A 235 2.04 -0.15 13.67
C LEU A 235 0.72 0.57 14.00
N TYR A 236 0.09 0.33 15.16
CA TYR A 236 -0.47 1.34 16.09
C TYR A 236 -1.34 0.72 17.21
N LYS A 237 -0.93 1.04 18.46
CA LYS A 237 -1.58 1.04 19.79
C LYS A 237 -1.99 -0.27 20.49
N SER A 238 -1.45 -0.37 21.72
CA SER A 238 -1.60 -1.34 22.83
C SER A 238 -1.15 -2.80 22.63
N VAL A 239 0.16 -3.07 22.78
CA VAL A 239 0.86 -3.99 23.73
C VAL A 239 2.37 -3.80 23.45
N ARG A 240 3.18 -3.51 24.48
CA ARG A 240 4.64 -3.36 24.35
C ARG A 240 5.30 -4.74 24.28
N ILE A 241 5.84 -5.12 23.13
CA ILE A 241 6.90 -6.14 23.09
C ILE A 241 8.22 -5.39 23.21
N ILE A 242 8.76 -5.37 24.42
CA ILE A 242 10.15 -5.01 24.66
C ILE A 242 10.95 -6.30 24.47
N ILE A 243 11.53 -6.50 23.30
CA ILE A 243 12.75 -7.34 23.26
C ILE A 243 13.84 -6.43 23.78
N SER A 244 14.05 -6.52 25.08
CA SER A 244 15.05 -5.73 25.79
C SER A 244 16.41 -6.07 25.20
N SER A 245 16.98 -5.16 24.40
CA SER A 245 18.36 -5.24 23.93
C SER A 245 19.38 -4.96 25.04
N TYR A 246 18.99 -5.10 26.32
CA TYR A 246 19.93 -5.02 27.45
C TYR A 246 21.00 -6.13 27.44
N PHE A 247 21.01 -7.00 26.43
CA PHE A 247 22.05 -7.98 26.18
C PHE A 247 22.99 -7.64 24.99
N ILE A 248 22.91 -6.44 24.40
CA ILE A 248 23.78 -6.05 23.27
C ILE A 248 24.97 -5.16 23.71
N PHE A 249 25.13 -4.90 25.00
CA PHE A 249 26.34 -4.27 25.56
C PHE A 249 26.82 -5.03 26.79
N SER A 250 27.53 -6.14 26.57
CA SER A 250 28.58 -6.68 27.45
C SER A 250 29.22 -7.86 26.73
N PHE A 251 30.16 -7.58 25.82
CA PHE A 251 31.60 -7.88 25.92
C PHE A 251 32.28 -7.43 24.61
#